data_AF-A0A8T6NPQ1-F1
#
_entry.id   AF-A0A8T6NPQ1-F1
#
_cell.length_a   1.000
_cell.length_b   1.000
_cell.length_c   1.000
_cell.angle_alpha   90.00
_cell.angle_beta   90.00
_cell.angle_gamma   90.00
#
_symmetry.space_group_name_H-M   'P 1'
#
loop_
_entity.id
_entity.type
_entity.pdbx_description
1 polymer ?
#
loop_
_entity_poly.entity_id
_entity_poly.type
_entity_poly.pdbx_seq_one_letter_code
_entity_poly.pdbx_strand_id
1 'polypeptide(L)'
;EEVELKDVVMLRGSEGLYVETSEKIGTDNEGNDLMQATLTMYPWENIITMAWTEKTLIEQVKQGVMLEALSEIEDFLEDYEDEDDEEEGDSDKRDDPSVNPYDKE
;
A
#
# COMPACT_ATOMS: atom_id res chain seq x y z
N GLU A 1 11.73 -2.65 26.24
CA GLU A 1 12.90 -3.29 25.62
C GLU A 1 12.75 -3.09 24.13
N GLU A 2 13.78 -2.59 23.45
CA GLU A 2 13.72 -2.28 22.02
C GLU A 2 14.09 -3.54 21.24
N VAL A 3 13.24 -3.96 20.31
CA VAL A 3 13.44 -5.17 19.50
C VAL A 3 13.80 -4.74 18.09
N GLU A 4 15.04 -5.00 17.68
CA GLU A 4 15.53 -4.74 16.32
C GLU A 4 15.34 -6.00 15.47
N LEU A 5 14.54 -5.90 14.41
CA LEU A 5 14.36 -6.98 13.44
C LEU A 5 15.25 -6.74 12.22
N LYS A 6 15.89 -7.80 11.71
CA LYS A 6 16.79 -7.75 10.54
C LYS A 6 16.25 -8.66 9.45
N ASP A 7 16.49 -8.27 8.19
CA ASP A 7 16.09 -9.02 7.00
C ASP A 7 14.59 -9.36 6.96
N VAL A 8 13.76 -8.35 7.22
CA VAL A 8 12.29 -8.50 7.25
C VAL A 8 11.64 -8.07 5.94
N VAL A 9 10.55 -8.73 5.58
CA VAL A 9 9.65 -8.26 4.53
C VAL A 9 8.49 -7.55 5.19
N MET A 10 8.29 -6.28 4.84
CA MET A 10 7.18 -5.47 5.36
C MET A 10 6.15 -5.22 4.25
N LEU A 11 4.87 -5.41 4.59
CA LEU A 11 3.74 -5.04 3.74
C LEU A 11 2.85 -4.12 4.54
N ARG A 12 2.50 -2.97 3.95
CA ARG A 12 1.52 -2.05 4.51
C ARG A 12 0.16 -2.40 3.89
N GLY A 13 -0.78 -2.82 4.70
CA GLY A 13 -2.18 -3.01 4.29
C GLY A 13 -3.08 -1.93 4.90
N SER A 14 -4.35 -1.95 4.50
CA SER A 14 -5.37 -1.03 5.01
C SER A 14 -5.61 -1.23 6.52
N GLU A 15 -5.55 -2.49 6.99
CA GLU A 15 -5.85 -2.86 8.38
C GLU A 15 -4.64 -2.81 9.33
N GLY A 16 -3.41 -2.86 8.79
CA GLY A 16 -2.21 -2.93 9.61
C GLY A 16 -0.88 -3.04 8.85
N LEU A 17 0.21 -3.12 9.63
CA LEU A 17 1.55 -3.45 9.15
C LEU A 17 1.80 -4.95 9.29
N TYR A 18 2.12 -5.62 8.19
CA TYR A 18 2.48 -7.03 8.16
C TYR A 18 4.00 -7.16 8.05
N VAL A 19 4.62 -7.92 8.96
CA VAL A 19 6.06 -8.12 9.02
C VAL A 19 6.36 -9.61 8.98
N GLU A 20 7.01 -10.05 7.91
CA GLU A 20 7.52 -11.42 7.78
C GLU A 20 8.96 -11.48 8.31
N THR A 21 9.18 -12.41 9.22
CA THR A 21 10.46 -12.70 9.84
C THR A 21 10.80 -14.17 9.62
N SER A 22 12.09 -14.49 9.56
CA SER A 22 12.56 -15.88 9.47
C SER A 22 13.44 -16.16 10.68
N GLU A 23 12.97 -17.04 11.57
CA GLU A 23 13.65 -17.38 12.81
C GLU A 23 14.16 -18.81 12.79
N LYS A 24 15.32 -19.03 13.41
CA LYS A 24 15.89 -20.36 13.58
C LYS A 24 15.16 -21.08 14.72
N ILE A 25 14.47 -22.17 14.39
CA ILE A 25 13.73 -22.99 15.36
C ILE A 25 14.53 -24.18 15.87
N GLY A 26 15.65 -24.50 15.21
CA GLY A 26 16.53 -25.57 15.64
C GLY A 26 17.55 -25.96 14.59
N THR A 27 18.10 -27.16 14.76
CA THR A 27 19.00 -27.82 13.82
C THR A 27 18.52 -29.24 13.62
N ASP A 28 18.58 -29.73 12.38
CA ASP A 28 18.29 -31.12 12.08
C ASP A 28 19.40 -32.07 12.56
N ASN A 29 19.21 -33.37 12.37
CA ASN A 29 20.18 -34.40 12.77
C ASN A 29 21.49 -34.35 11.94
N GLU A 30 21.50 -33.60 10.84
CA GLU A 30 22.64 -33.42 9.93
C GLU A 30 23.39 -32.11 10.22
N GLY A 31 22.88 -31.28 11.14
CA GLY A 31 23.46 -30.01 11.56
C GLY A 31 23.02 -28.81 10.70
N ASN A 32 22.02 -28.95 9.84
CA ASN A 32 21.48 -27.83 9.07
C ASN A 32 20.47 -27.03 9.92
N ASP A 33 20.47 -25.72 9.74
CA ASP A 33 19.58 -24.81 10.44
C ASP A 33 18.15 -24.96 9.91
N LEU A 34 17.21 -25.21 10.83
CA LEU A 34 15.79 -25.21 10.55
C LEU A 34 15.26 -23.79 10.75
N MET A 35 14.88 -23.15 9.64
CA MET A 35 14.31 -21.80 9.63
C MET A 35 12.79 -21.90 9.51
N GLN A 36 12.06 -21.08 10.28
CA GLN A 36 10.62 -20.94 10.20
C GLN A 36 10.25 -19.50 9.87
N ALA A 37 9.44 -19.33 8.84
CA ALA A 37 8.85 -18.04 8.51
C ALA A 37 7.65 -17.76 9.42
N THR A 38 7.59 -16.55 9.93
CA THR A 38 6.48 -16.04 10.74
C THR A 38 6.05 -14.68 10.21
N LEU A 39 4.79 -14.55 9.80
CA LEU A 39 4.18 -13.29 9.42
C LEU A 39 3.40 -12.74 10.61
N THR A 40 3.73 -11.53 11.06
CA THR A 40 3.03 -10.86 12.17
C THR A 40 2.31 -9.63 11.64
N MET A 41 1.02 -9.50 11.95
CA MET A 41 0.21 -8.31 11.66
C MET A 41 0.07 -7.46 12.92
N TYR A 42 0.43 -6.19 12.76
CA TYR A 42 0.28 -5.11 13.72
C TYR A 42 -0.85 -4.19 13.24
N PRO A 43 -2.07 -4.31 13.78
CA PRO A 43 -3.19 -3.50 13.34
C PRO A 43 -3.04 -2.03 13.72
N TRP A 44 -3.66 -1.14 12.96
CA TRP A 44 -3.61 0.30 13.24
C TRP A 44 -4.44 0.72 14.45
N GLU A 45 -5.63 0.11 14.61
CA GLU A 45 -6.61 0.53 15.61
C GLU A 45 -6.46 -0.20 16.95
N ASN A 46 -5.96 -1.45 16.91
CA ASN A 46 -5.96 -2.35 18.06
C ASN A 46 -4.53 -2.72 18.48
N ILE A 47 -4.35 -3.09 19.76
CA ILE A 47 -3.04 -3.49 20.30
C ILE A 47 -2.81 -5.01 20.14
N ILE A 48 -3.81 -5.75 19.65
CA ILE A 48 -3.73 -7.21 19.50
C ILE A 48 -3.00 -7.54 18.20
N THR A 49 -1.87 -8.22 18.31
CA THR A 49 -1.12 -8.72 17.15
C THR A 49 -1.59 -10.13 16.77
N MET A 50 -1.68 -10.40 15.47
CA MET A 50 -1.91 -11.75 14.95
C MET A 50 -0.64 -12.26 14.26
N ALA A 51 -0.35 -13.54 14.39
CA ALA A 51 0.81 -14.15 13.76
C ALA A 51 0.45 -15.47 13.08
N TRP A 52 1.02 -15.68 11.89
CA TRP A 52 0.89 -16.89 11.10
C TRP A 52 2.27 -17.54 10.91
N THR A 53 2.32 -18.86 11.08
CA THR A 53 3.57 -19.63 11.03
C THR A 53 3.54 -20.73 9.97
N GLU A 54 2.41 -20.91 9.29
CA GLU A 54 2.25 -21.88 8.21
C GLU A 54 2.52 -21.21 6.87
N LYS A 55 3.43 -21.76 6.07
CA LYS A 55 3.90 -21.15 4.83
C LYS A 55 2.78 -20.85 3.83
N THR A 56 1.87 -21.80 3.62
CA THR A 56 0.72 -21.67 2.72
C THR A 56 -0.20 -20.54 3.15
N LEU A 57 -0.46 -20.42 4.44
CA LEU A 57 -1.31 -19.38 5.01
C LEU A 57 -0.64 -18.01 4.95
N ILE A 58 0.67 -17.93 5.22
CA ILE A 58 1.46 -16.72 5.04
C ILE A 58 1.37 -16.22 3.59
N GLU A 59 1.58 -17.11 2.62
CA GLU A 59 1.49 -16.76 1.19
C GLU A 59 0.09 -16.26 0.81
N GLN A 60 -0.97 -16.90 1.31
CA GLN A 60 -2.36 -16.47 1.07
C GLN A 60 -2.65 -15.08 1.64
N VAL A 61 -2.24 -14.82 2.89
CA VAL A 61 -2.43 -13.51 3.53
C VAL A 61 -1.65 -12.43 2.76
N LYS A 62 -0.40 -12.69 2.39
CA LYS A 62 0.41 -11.75 1.59
C LYS A 62 -0.24 -11.42 0.25
N GLN A 63 -0.76 -12.43 -0.45
CA GLN A 63 -1.46 -12.22 -1.72
C GLN A 63 -2.71 -11.36 -1.53
N GLY A 64 -3.49 -11.59 -0.48
CA GLY A 64 -4.66 -10.77 -0.15
C GLY A 64 -4.31 -9.30 0.10
N VAL A 65 -3.30 -9.05 0.94
CA VAL A 65 -2.83 -7.68 1.24
C VAL A 65 -2.29 -6.98 -0.01
N MET A 66 -1.57 -7.71 -0.89
CA MET A 66 -1.07 -7.14 -2.14
C MET A 66 -2.20 -6.79 -3.11
N LEU A 67 -3.24 -7.63 -3.20
CA LEU A 67 -4.40 -7.35 -4.05
C LEU A 67 -5.14 -6.10 -3.59
N GLU A 68 -5.34 -5.96 -2.29
CA GLU A 68 -5.95 -4.76 -1.71
C GLU A 68 -5.13 -3.50 -2.03
N ALA A 69 -3.81 -3.54 -1.81
CA ALA A 69 -2.94 -2.40 -2.12
C ALA A 69 -2.96 -2.05 -3.62
N LEU A 70 -3.12 -3.03 -4.51
CA LEU A 70 -3.27 -2.77 -5.94
C LEU A 70 -4.62 -2.12 -6.28
N SER A 71 -5.70 -2.56 -5.65
CA SER A 71 -7.01 -1.93 -5.81
C SER A 71 -7.02 -0.48 -5.30
N GLU A 72 -6.38 -0.19 -4.16
CA GLU A 72 -6.24 1.20 -3.68
C GLU A 72 -5.47 2.10 -4.67
N ILE A 73 -4.48 1.54 -5.37
CA ILE A 73 -3.74 2.27 -6.42
C ILE A 73 -4.61 2.47 -7.66
N GLU A 74 -5.41 1.48 -8.04
CA GLU A 74 -6.34 1.58 -9.17
C GLU A 74 -7.37 2.69 -8.92
N ASP A 75 -8.02 2.69 -7.75
CA ASP A 75 -8.96 3.74 -7.35
C ASP A 75 -8.30 5.14 -7.38
N PHE A 76 -7.05 5.25 -6.88
CA PHE A 76 -6.30 6.51 -6.92
C PHE A 76 -5.97 6.99 -8.35
N LEU A 77 -5.71 6.06 -9.28
CA LEU A 77 -5.42 6.39 -10.67
C LEU A 77 -6.69 6.80 -11.43
N GLU A 78 -7.83 6.14 -11.17
CA GLU A 78 -9.13 6.53 -11.73
C GLU A 78 -9.51 7.96 -11.31
N ASP A 79 -9.39 8.29 -10.02
CA ASP A 79 -9.64 9.65 -9.52
C ASP A 79 -8.71 10.70 -10.16
N TYR A 80 -7.46 10.34 -10.45
CA TYR A 80 -6.49 11.25 -11.10
C TYR A 80 -6.80 11.46 -12.60
N GLU A 81 -7.23 10.42 -13.31
CA GLU A 81 -7.60 10.52 -14.72
C GLU A 81 -8.87 11.38 -14.92
N ASP A 82 -9.82 11.35 -13.98
CA ASP A 82 -11.04 12.17 -14.03
C ASP A 82 -10.80 13.65 -13.68
N GLU A 83 -9.76 14.00 -12.90
CA GLU A 83 -9.42 15.40 -12.58
C GLU A 83 -8.74 16.17 -13.73
N ASP A 84 -8.16 15.48 -14.73
CA ASP A 84 -7.52 16.11 -15.90
C ASP A 84 -8.52 16.53 -17.00
N ASP A 85 -9.82 16.23 -16.86
CA ASP A 85 -10.88 16.51 -17.86
C ASP A 85 -11.86 17.66 -17.47
N GLU A 86 -11.58 18.45 -16.42
CA GLU A 86 -12.42 19.60 -15.98
C GLU A 86 -11.77 21.00 -16.05
N GLU A 87 -10.86 21.28 -16.99
CA GLU A 87 -10.48 22.66 -17.35
C GLU A 87 -10.58 22.98 -18.85
N GLU A 88 -11.80 23.05 -19.39
CA GLU A 88 -12.15 24.14 -20.32
C GLU A 88 -12.96 25.19 -19.55
N GLY A 89 -12.27 25.86 -18.63
CA GLY A 89 -12.74 27.08 -18.00
C GLY A 89 -13.07 28.13 -19.05
N ASP A 90 -14.26 28.71 -18.91
CA ASP A 90 -14.75 29.92 -19.57
C ASP A 90 -13.60 30.86 -19.95
N SER A 91 -13.22 30.86 -21.23
CA SER A 91 -12.13 31.67 -21.75
C SER A 91 -12.37 33.13 -21.35
N ASP A 92 -11.57 33.69 -20.44
CA ASP A 92 -11.65 35.11 -20.09
C ASP A 92 -11.34 35.94 -21.35
N LYS A 93 -12.39 36.40 -22.04
CA LYS A 93 -12.29 37.14 -23.30
C LYS A 93 -11.76 38.56 -23.11
N ARG A 94 -11.36 38.95 -21.90
CA ARG A 94 -10.75 40.26 -21.61
C ARG A 94 -9.38 40.43 -22.25
N ASP A 95 -8.65 39.34 -22.48
CA ASP A 95 -7.34 39.35 -23.11
C ASP A 95 -7.39 39.03 -24.61
N ASP A 96 -8.58 38.83 -25.19
CA ASP A 96 -8.76 38.61 -26.62
C ASP A 96 -8.66 39.96 -27.37
N PRO A 97 -7.59 40.19 -28.18
CA PRO A 97 -7.42 41.44 -28.90
C PRO A 97 -8.46 41.63 -30.04
N SER A 98 -9.24 40.60 -30.36
CA SER A 98 -10.35 40.66 -31.31
C SER A 98 -11.69 41.07 -30.68
N VAL A 99 -11.78 41.10 -29.34
CA VAL A 99 -12.99 41.50 -28.62
C VAL A 99 -12.84 42.96 -28.19
N ASN A 100 -13.67 43.85 -28.75
CA ASN A 100 -13.73 45.24 -28.33
C ASN A 100 -14.78 45.44 -27.22
N PRO A 101 -14.38 45.66 -25.95
CA PRO A 101 -15.33 45.79 -24.84
C PRO A 101 -16.16 47.09 -24.85
N TYR A 102 -15.93 47.99 -25.82
CA TYR A 102 -16.65 49.25 -25.95
C TYR A 102 -17.61 49.32 -27.14
N ASP A 103 -17.79 48.24 -27.89
CA ASP A 103 -18.84 48.17 -28.91
C ASP A 103 -20.20 48.06 -28.21
N LYS A 104 -20.83 49.22 -28.03
CA LYS A 104 -22.20 49.36 -27.53
C LYS A 104 -23.14 49.37 -28.73
N GLU A 105 -24.01 48.38 -28.84
CA GLU A 105 -25.37 48.64 -29.33
C GLU A 105 -26.20 49.30 -28.23
#